data_AF-A0A0N4XKN6-F1
#
_entry.id   AF-A0A0N4XKN6-F1
#
_cell.length_a   1.000
_cell.length_b   1.000
_cell.length_c   1.000
_cell.angle_alpha   90.00
_cell.angle_beta   90.00
_cell.angle_gamma   90.00
#
_symmetry.space_group_name_H-M   'P 1'
#
loop_
_entity.id
_entity.type
_entity.pdbx_description
1 polymer ?
#
loop_
_entity_poly.entity_id
_entity_poly.type
_entity_poly.pdbx_seq_one_letter_code
_entity_poly.pdbx_strand_id
1 'polypeptide(L)'
;MIVSNFTVLEIFESGGEQTFQSHELRRNIASFEARLNPVTCGLVGVCMERSTDLICVVVVLLEKRVPFIFLKDKAEAALVSARWVFDGNQVGFCFRNS
;
A
#
# COMPACT_ATOMS: atom_id res chain seq x y z
N MET A 1 -9.42 1.80 -16.75
CA MET A 1 -8.02 1.40 -16.46
C MET A 1 -7.17 1.87 -17.62
N ILE A 2 -6.27 2.84 -17.41
CA ILE A 2 -5.32 3.24 -18.46
C ILE A 2 -4.31 2.08 -18.56
N VAL A 3 -4.42 1.29 -19.63
CA VAL A 3 -3.45 0.23 -19.94
C VAL A 3 -2.34 0.87 -20.77
N SER A 4 -1.53 1.70 -20.13
CA SER A 4 -0.30 2.23 -20.73
C SER A 4 0.88 1.43 -20.20
N ASN A 5 1.86 1.16 -21.06
CA ASN A 5 3.14 0.65 -20.61
C ASN A 5 3.86 1.80 -19.90
N PHE A 6 4.16 1.60 -18.62
CA PHE A 6 4.97 2.51 -17.83
C PHE A 6 6.08 1.75 -17.11
N THR A 7 7.09 2.48 -16.71
CA THR A 7 8.19 2.00 -15.89
C THR A 7 8.27 2.85 -14.63
N VAL A 8 8.75 2.26 -13.54
CA VAL A 8 9.04 2.99 -12.30
C VAL A 8 10.55 2.92 -12.10
N LEU A 9 11.18 4.09 -11.96
CA LEU A 9 12.56 4.19 -11.51
C LEU A 9 12.56 4.47 -10.01
N GLU A 10 13.10 3.53 -9.25
CA GLU A 10 13.36 3.70 -7.84
C GLU A 10 14.80 4.12 -7.62
N ILE A 11 14.97 5.20 -6.86
CA ILE A 11 16.27 5.74 -6.46
C ILE A 11 16.37 5.54 -4.96
N PHE A 12 17.35 4.74 -4.54
CA PHE A 12 17.62 4.43 -3.14
C PHE A 12 18.46 5.54 -2.50
N GLU A 13 18.40 5.64 -1.17
CA GLU A 13 19.23 6.61 -0.42
C GLU A 13 20.73 6.37 -0.59
N SER A 14 21.13 5.14 -0.90
CA SER A 14 22.51 4.78 -1.24
C SER A 14 22.98 5.34 -2.60
N GLY A 15 22.08 5.94 -3.38
CA GLY A 15 22.31 6.36 -4.76
C GLY A 15 22.17 5.23 -5.78
N GLY A 16 21.83 4.02 -5.34
CA GLY A 16 21.49 2.92 -6.25
C GLY A 16 20.19 3.20 -7.01
N GLU A 17 20.08 2.64 -8.20
CA GLU A 17 18.89 2.76 -9.04
C GLU A 17 18.37 1.38 -9.43
N GLN A 18 17.05 1.21 -9.40
CA GLN A 18 16.38 0.01 -9.90
C GLN A 18 15.17 0.41 -10.74
N THR A 19 15.07 -0.16 -11.94
CA THR A 19 13.92 0.04 -12.82
C THR A 19 13.00 -1.15 -12.76
N PHE A 20 11.72 -0.88 -12.53
CA PHE A 20 10.65 -1.88 -12.56
C PHE A 20 9.83 -1.73 -13.82
N GLN A 21 9.68 -2.83 -14.55
CA GLN A 21 8.84 -2.92 -15.72
C GLN A 21 7.38 -3.11 -15.33
N SER A 22 6.46 -2.64 -16.17
CA SER A 22 5.01 -2.78 -15.95
C SER A 22 4.55 -4.20 -15.61
N HIS A 23 5.16 -5.23 -16.20
CA HIS A 23 4.80 -6.63 -15.95
C HIS A 23 5.27 -7.12 -14.57
N GLU A 24 6.38 -6.59 -14.04
CA GLU A 24 6.87 -6.88 -12.69
C GLU A 24 5.95 -6.22 -11.66
N LEU A 25 5.60 -4.96 -11.90
CA LEU A 25 4.65 -4.21 -11.06
C LEU A 25 3.30 -4.93 -10.99
N ARG A 26 2.80 -5.48 -12.10
CA ARG A 26 1.54 -6.27 -12.10
C ARG A 26 1.63 -7.51 -11.22
N ARG A 27 2.78 -8.20 -11.19
CA ARG A 27 2.97 -9.36 -10.30
C ARG A 27 2.96 -8.91 -8.83
N ASN A 28 3.62 -7.80 -8.53
CA ASN A 28 3.63 -7.24 -7.17
C ASN A 28 2.23 -6.81 -6.73
N ILE A 29 1.49 -6.11 -7.60
CA ILE A 29 0.08 -5.72 -7.38
C ILE A 29 -0.76 -6.96 -7.04
N ALA A 30 -0.71 -8.03 -7.83
CA ALA A 30 -1.47 -9.26 -7.57
C ALA A 30 -1.12 -9.91 -6.21
N SER A 31 0.15 -9.86 -5.79
CA SER A 31 0.57 -10.31 -4.46
C SER A 31 -0.04 -9.45 -3.34
N PHE A 32 -0.10 -8.13 -3.52
CA PHE A 32 -0.72 -7.22 -2.55
C PHE A 32 -2.25 -7.32 -2.51
N GLU A 33 -2.91 -7.58 -3.64
CA GLU A 33 -4.36 -7.84 -3.69
C GLU A 33 -4.75 -8.98 -2.76
N ALA A 34 -3.98 -10.07 -2.76
CA ALA A 34 -4.22 -11.21 -1.89
C ALA A 34 -4.06 -10.84 -0.41
N ARG A 35 -3.02 -10.06 -0.05
CA ARG A 35 -2.77 -9.61 1.33
C ARG A 35 -3.82 -8.63 1.83
N LEU A 36 -4.34 -7.78 0.94
CA LEU A 36 -5.40 -6.80 1.22
C LEU A 36 -6.80 -7.38 1.00
N ASN A 37 -6.95 -8.68 0.71
CA ASN A 37 -8.25 -9.31 0.53
C ASN A 37 -9.21 -9.13 1.72
N PRO A 38 -8.75 -9.21 3.00
CA PRO A 38 -9.62 -9.00 4.16
C PRO A 38 -10.21 -7.59 4.26
N VAL A 39 -9.62 -6.60 3.58
CA VAL A 39 -10.08 -5.21 3.60
C VAL A 39 -11.27 -5.04 2.67
N THR A 40 -12.46 -5.00 3.27
CA THR A 40 -13.73 -4.83 2.54
C THR A 40 -14.29 -3.41 2.62
N CYS A 41 -14.00 -2.68 3.70
CA CYS A 41 -14.50 -1.32 3.94
C CYS A 41 -13.74 -0.62 5.07
N GLY A 42 -13.96 0.69 5.22
CA GLY A 42 -13.33 1.53 6.25
C GLY A 42 -11.96 2.07 5.81
N LEU A 43 -11.45 3.03 6.59
CA LEU A 43 -10.16 3.67 6.33
C LEU A 43 -9.00 2.71 6.60
N VAL A 44 -8.05 2.65 5.66
CA VAL A 44 -6.80 1.91 5.82
C VAL A 44 -5.66 2.87 6.13
N GLY A 45 -4.99 2.68 7.26
CA GLY A 45 -3.72 3.30 7.55
C GLY A 45 -2.59 2.52 6.88
N VAL A 46 -1.85 3.17 5.98
CA VAL A 46 -0.70 2.57 5.29
C VAL A 46 0.58 3.05 5.98
N CYS A 47 1.25 2.13 6.66
CA CYS A 47 2.48 2.38 7.43
C CYS A 47 3.64 1.68 6.72
N MET A 48 4.14 2.29 5.64
CA MET A 48 5.22 1.75 4.82
C MET A 48 6.19 2.86 4.45
N GLU A 49 7.46 2.49 4.32
CA GLU A 49 8.46 3.39 3.77
C GLU A 49 8.24 3.62 2.26
N ARG A 50 8.79 4.73 1.77
CA ARG A 50 8.74 5.08 0.34
C ARG A 50 9.45 4.00 -0.46
N SER A 51 8.70 3.30 -1.31
CA SER A 51 9.21 2.21 -2.15
C SER A 51 8.32 2.01 -3.38
N THR A 52 8.80 1.26 -4.37
CA THR A 52 7.94 0.81 -5.47
C THR A 52 6.77 -0.05 -4.98
N ASP A 53 6.96 -0.81 -3.90
CA ASP A 53 5.90 -1.60 -3.28
C ASP A 53 4.78 -0.74 -2.71
N LEU A 54 5.11 0.43 -2.14
CA LEU A 54 4.10 1.40 -1.70
C LEU A 54 3.21 1.86 -2.86
N ILE A 55 3.79 2.08 -4.05
CA ILE A 55 3.02 2.43 -5.25
C ILE A 55 2.07 1.29 -5.63
N CYS A 56 2.55 0.04 -5.60
CA CYS A 56 1.73 -1.13 -5.90
C CYS A 56 0.55 -1.26 -4.93
N VAL A 57 0.79 -1.02 -3.64
CA VAL A 57 -0.25 -1.04 -2.58
C VAL A 57 -1.29 0.06 -2.81
N VAL A 58 -0.86 1.27 -3.17
CA VAL A 58 -1.77 2.38 -3.50
C VAL A 58 -2.65 2.03 -4.70
N VAL A 59 -2.09 1.41 -5.74
CA VAL A 59 -2.86 0.94 -6.90
C VAL A 59 -3.96 -0.04 -6.47
N VAL A 60 -3.63 -1.04 -5.64
CA VAL A 60 -4.61 -2.00 -5.12
C VAL A 60 -5.73 -1.30 -4.33
N LEU A 61 -5.39 -0.37 -3.45
CA LEU A 61 -6.40 0.35 -2.65
C LEU A 61 -7.33 1.21 -3.52
N LEU A 62 -6.79 1.84 -4.57
CA LEU A 62 -7.56 2.59 -5.55
C LEU A 62 -8.50 1.68 -6.36
N GLU A 63 -8.01 0.53 -6.82
CA GLU A 63 -8.82 -0.45 -7.57
C GLU A 63 -9.96 -1.03 -6.71
N LYS A 64 -9.69 -1.28 -5.42
CA LYS A 64 -10.70 -1.72 -4.44
C LYS A 64 -11.61 -0.59 -3.96
N ARG A 65 -11.33 0.66 -4.34
CA ARG A 65 -12.05 1.89 -3.89
C ARG A 65 -12.11 2.01 -2.37
N VAL A 66 -11.04 1.61 -1.71
CA VAL A 66 -10.91 1.69 -0.25
C VAL A 66 -10.19 2.98 0.10
N PRO A 67 -10.75 3.84 0.97
CA PRO A 67 -10.07 5.04 1.41
C PRO A 67 -8.84 4.68 2.24
N PHE A 68 -7.75 5.42 2.05
CA PHE A 68 -6.50 5.19 2.76
C PHE A 68 -5.83 6.49 3.18
N ILE A 69 -4.95 6.40 4.17
CA ILE A 69 -4.10 7.49 4.67
C ILE A 69 -2.71 6.93 4.97
N PHE A 70 -1.67 7.70 4.68
CA PHE A 70 -0.30 7.33 5.06
C PHE A 70 -0.08 7.65 6.54
N LEU A 71 0.54 6.71 7.24
CA LEU A 71 0.90 6.84 8.66
C LEU A 71 2.42 6.85 8.77
N LYS A 72 2.94 7.67 9.68
CA LYS A 72 4.35 7.61 10.05
C LYS A 72 4.63 6.46 11.02
N ASP A 73 3.66 6.18 11.90
CA ASP A 73 3.71 5.10 12.88
C ASP A 73 2.34 4.41 12.99
N LYS A 74 2.33 3.10 13.26
CA LYS A 74 1.08 2.32 13.41
C LYS A 74 0.19 2.86 14.53
N ALA A 75 0.75 3.49 15.57
CA ALA A 75 0.00 4.10 16.66
C ALA A 75 -0.89 5.26 16.20
N GLU A 76 -0.55 5.94 15.09
CA GLU A 76 -1.36 7.03 14.54
C GLU A 76 -2.70 6.53 13.96
N ALA A 77 -2.83 5.24 13.68
CA ALA A 77 -4.04 4.63 13.15
C ALA A 77 -5.27 4.91 14.03
N ALA A 78 -5.10 4.90 15.35
CA ALA A 78 -6.18 5.19 16.29
C ALA A 78 -6.64 6.66 16.21
N LEU A 79 -5.70 7.58 16.04
CA LEU A 79 -5.96 9.03 15.96
C LEU A 79 -6.80 9.40 14.74
N VAL A 80 -6.56 8.72 13.61
CA VAL A 80 -7.28 8.94 12.35
C VAL A 80 -8.47 7.99 12.18
N SER A 81 -8.76 7.18 13.20
CA SER A 81 -9.85 6.18 13.16
C SER A 81 -9.74 5.22 11.98
N ALA A 82 -8.51 4.85 11.60
CA ALA A 82 -8.28 3.79 10.63
C ALA A 82 -8.81 2.48 11.20
N ARG A 83 -9.63 1.78 10.41
CA ARG A 83 -10.17 0.46 10.77
C ARG A 83 -9.11 -0.63 10.58
N TRP A 84 -8.25 -0.44 9.59
CA TRP A 84 -7.21 -1.37 9.21
C TRP A 84 -5.86 -0.67 9.19
N VAL A 85 -4.80 -1.42 9.48
CA VAL A 85 -3.42 -0.98 9.31
C VAL A 85 -2.71 -1.97 8.40
N PHE A 86 -2.06 -1.46 7.36
CA PHE A 86 -1.25 -2.27 6.46
C PHE A 86 0.20 -1.81 6.51
N ASP A 87 1.13 -2.75 6.69
CA ASP A 87 2.55 -2.48 6.91
C ASP A 87 3.48 -2.98 5.80
N GLY A 88 2.90 -3.32 4.64
CA GLY A 88 3.61 -3.95 3.52
C GLY A 88 3.57 -5.47 3.55
N ASN A 89 3.41 -6.08 4.73
CA ASN A 89 3.41 -7.54 4.86
C ASN A 89 2.01 -8.07 5.15
N GLN A 90 1.32 -7.47 6.11
CA GLN A 90 0.03 -7.96 6.59
C GLN A 90 -0.93 -6.82 6.90
N VAL A 91 -2.21 -7.17 6.92
CA VAL A 91 -3.26 -6.27 7.38
C VAL A 91 -3.68 -6.64 8.80
N GLY A 92 -3.63 -5.66 9.70
CA GLY A 92 -4.11 -5.77 11.07
C GLY A 92 -5.41 -4.98 11.27
N PHE A 93 -6.28 -5.48 12.13
CA PHE A 93 -7.45 -4.74 12.57
C PHE A 93 -7.06 -3.77 13.69
N CYS A 94 -7.48 -2.50 13.58
CA CYS A 94 -7.25 -1.52 14.63
C CYS A 94 -8.47 -1.50 15.55
N PHE A 95 -8.34 -2.03 16.77
CA PHE A 95 -9.39 -1.93 17.78
C PHE A 95 -9.48 -0.49 18.28
N ARG A 96 -10.68 0.11 18.24
CA ARG A 96 -10.97 1.29 19.05
C ARG A 96 -11.14 0.84 20.49
N ASN A 97 -10.24 1.25 21.38
CA ASN A 97 -10.57 1.29 22.79
C ASN A 97 -11.72 2.31 22.92
N SER A 98 -12.92 1.80 23.17
CA SER A 98 -14.14 2.59 23.38
C SER A 98 -14.15 3.14 24.79
#